data_AF-A0A498IPG1-F1
#
_entry.id   AF-A0A498IPG1-F1
#
_cell.length_a   1.000
_cell.length_b   1.000
_cell.length_c   1.000
_cell.angle_alpha   90.00
_cell.angle_beta   90.00
_cell.angle_gamma   90.00
#
_symmetry.space_group_name_H-M   'P 1'
#
loop_
_entity.id
_entity.type
_entity.pdbx_description
1 polymer ?
#
loop_
_entity_poly.entity_id
_entity_poly.type
_entity_poly.pdbx_seq_one_letter_code
_entity_poly.pdbx_strand_id
1 'polypeptide(L)'
;MMQVVESIASLVARWQGVGFTHGVLNPDNMSIMGLTIDHGLFGFLDAFAPSYTPNTTDLPGRGYCFANQPDIGLWNIAQFTRTLVVAKCWHESTICFRNVIRIGSHD
;
A
#
# COMPACT_ATOMS: atom_id res chain seq x y z
N MET A 1 6.25 2.55 14.50
CA MET A 1 6.47 2.73 13.04
C MET A 1 6.85 1.42 12.37
N MET A 2 7.96 0.78 12.75
CA MET A 2 8.42 -0.48 12.12
C MET A 2 7.35 -1.59 12.12
N GLN A 3 6.65 -1.79 13.25
CA GLN A 3 5.54 -2.74 13.34
C GLN A 3 4.41 -2.48 12.32
N VAL A 4 4.10 -1.21 12.03
CA VAL A 4 3.06 -0.85 11.06
C VAL A 4 3.52 -1.21 9.65
N VAL A 5 4.78 -0.90 9.32
CA VAL A 5 5.39 -1.24 8.04
C VAL A 5 5.41 -2.76 7.83
N GLU A 6 5.84 -3.52 8.83
CA GLU A 6 5.86 -4.99 8.78
C GLU A 6 4.47 -5.58 8.59
N SER A 7 3.47 -5.08 9.32
CA SER A 7 2.09 -5.54 9.21
C SER A 7 1.50 -5.26 7.83
N ILE A 8 1.71 -4.06 7.27
CA ILE A 8 1.21 -3.71 5.93
C ILE A 8 1.96 -4.52 4.86
N ALA A 9 3.28 -4.63 4.95
CA ALA A 9 4.07 -5.42 4.00
C ALA A 9 3.65 -6.90 4.01
N SER A 10 3.46 -7.47 5.21
CA SER A 10 2.96 -8.85 5.34
C SER A 10 1.54 -9.00 4.80
N LEU A 11 0.66 -8.00 4.98
CA LEU A 11 -0.69 -8.04 4.45
C LEU A 11 -0.69 -8.08 2.91
N VAL A 12 0.04 -7.14 2.30
CA VAL A 12 0.13 -7.06 0.83
C VAL A 12 0.80 -8.30 0.25
N ALA A 13 1.85 -8.83 0.89
CA ALA A 13 2.47 -10.09 0.47
C ALA A 13 1.48 -11.26 0.51
N ARG A 14 0.62 -11.33 1.53
CA ARG A 14 -0.44 -12.36 1.60
C ARG A 14 -1.45 -12.20 0.47
N TRP A 15 -1.87 -10.96 0.15
CA TRP A 15 -2.75 -10.70 -0.99
C TRP A 15 -2.14 -11.18 -2.30
N GLN A 16 -0.86 -10.86 -2.54
CA GLN A 16 -0.13 -11.35 -3.72
C GLN A 16 -0.08 -12.88 -3.77
N GLY A 17 0.15 -13.53 -2.63
CA GLY A 17 0.25 -15.00 -2.53
C GLY A 17 -1.06 -15.74 -2.80
N VAL A 18 -2.21 -15.14 -2.49
CA VAL A 18 -3.54 -15.75 -2.70
C VAL A 18 -4.27 -15.21 -3.94
N GLY A 19 -3.64 -14.33 -4.72
CA GLY A 19 -4.25 -13.72 -5.90
C GLY A 19 -5.37 -12.73 -5.57
N PHE A 20 -5.38 -12.11 -4.38
CA PHE A 20 -6.37 -11.12 -3.99
C PHE A 20 -6.00 -9.72 -4.51
N THR A 21 -6.98 -9.00 -5.06
CA THR A 21 -6.89 -7.60 -5.45
C THR A 21 -7.94 -6.77 -4.73
N HIS A 22 -7.52 -5.77 -3.96
CA HIS A 22 -8.44 -4.92 -3.19
C HIS A 22 -9.28 -3.95 -4.06
N GLY A 23 -8.70 -3.45 -5.16
CA GLY A 23 -9.35 -2.58 -6.14
C GLY A 23 -9.64 -1.13 -5.72
N VAL A 24 -9.59 -0.78 -4.44
CA VAL A 24 -9.74 0.61 -3.94
C VAL A 24 -8.80 0.85 -2.76
N LEU A 25 -7.50 0.93 -3.03
CA LEU A 25 -6.46 0.95 -1.99
C LEU A 25 -5.98 2.38 -1.66
N ASN A 26 -6.93 3.29 -1.44
CA ASN A 26 -6.67 4.65 -0.96
C ASN A 26 -6.08 4.61 0.48
N PRO A 27 -5.37 5.65 0.95
CA PRO A 27 -4.81 5.69 2.30
C PRO A 27 -5.81 5.44 3.44
N ASP A 28 -7.05 5.91 3.29
CA ASP A 28 -8.15 5.71 4.24
C ASP A 28 -8.59 4.24 4.35
N ASN A 29 -8.32 3.43 3.32
CA ASN A 29 -8.56 1.99 3.29
C ASN A 29 -7.33 1.16 3.70
N MET A 30 -6.23 1.81 4.10
CA MET A 30 -5.04 1.13 4.60
C MET A 30 -5.04 1.09 6.13
N SER A 31 -5.43 -0.06 6.70
CA SER A 31 -5.42 -0.24 8.16
C SER A 31 -4.01 -0.19 8.74
N ILE A 32 -3.81 0.66 9.76
CA ILE A 32 -2.55 0.72 10.52
C ILE A 32 -2.21 -0.59 11.23
N MET A 33 -3.23 -1.43 11.48
CA MET A 33 -3.06 -2.75 12.10
C MET A 33 -2.68 -3.85 11.08
N GLY A 34 -2.60 -3.54 9.78
CA GLY A 34 -2.36 -4.53 8.73
C GLY A 34 -3.54 -5.48 8.53
N LEU A 35 -4.76 -4.97 8.63
CA LEU A 35 -6.00 -5.72 8.35
C LEU A 35 -6.53 -5.36 6.96
N THR A 36 -7.10 -6.33 6.25
CA THR A 36 -7.96 -6.02 5.09
C THR A 36 -9.24 -5.38 5.60
N ILE A 37 -9.57 -4.21 5.08
CA ILE A 37 -10.79 -3.45 5.42
C ILE A 37 -11.45 -2.98 4.12
N ASP A 38 -12.66 -2.44 4.21
CA ASP A 38 -13.42 -1.87 3.09
C ASP A 38 -13.49 -2.79 1.84
N HIS A 39 -14.18 -3.92 2.00
CA HIS A 39 -14.42 -4.92 0.96
C HIS A 39 -15.46 -4.46 -0.09
N GLY A 40 -15.17 -3.38 -0.81
CA GLY A 40 -15.98 -2.90 -1.92
C GLY A 40 -15.68 -3.65 -3.23
N LEU A 41 -14.95 -2.99 -4.13
CA LEU A 41 -14.58 -3.53 -5.44
C LEU A 41 -13.34 -4.43 -5.34
N PHE A 42 -13.40 -5.52 -4.57
CA PHE A 42 -12.31 -6.49 -4.51
C PHE A 42 -12.55 -7.67 -5.46
N GLY A 43 -11.51 -8.47 -5.73
CA GLY A 43 -11.63 -9.69 -6.51
C GLY A 43 -10.43 -10.60 -6.36
N PHE A 44 -10.60 -11.86 -6.73
CA PHE A 44 -9.52 -12.84 -6.80
C PHE A 44 -9.18 -13.12 -8.27
N LEU A 45 -7.91 -13.37 -8.55
CA LEU A 45 -7.46 -13.88 -9.83
C LEU A 45 -8.07 -15.27 -10.08
N ASP A 46 -8.70 -15.43 -11.24
CA ASP A 46 -9.09 -16.74 -11.77
C ASP A 46 -7.94 -17.33 -12.59
N ALA A 47 -7.60 -16.64 -13.68
CA ALA A 47 -6.33 -16.80 -14.38
C ALA A 47 -5.32 -15.74 -13.91
N PHE A 48 -4.03 -16.09 -13.90
CA PHE A 48 -2.98 -15.14 -13.57
C PHE A 48 -2.95 -13.98 -14.57
N ALA A 49 -3.24 -12.77 -14.09
CA ALA A 49 -3.26 -11.55 -14.88
C ALA A 49 -2.72 -10.38 -14.03
N PRO A 50 -1.46 -9.97 -14.22
CA PRO A 50 -0.85 -8.89 -13.43
C PRO A 50 -1.64 -7.57 -13.49
N SER A 51 -2.26 -7.28 -14.63
CA SER A 51 -3.05 -6.07 -14.87
C SER A 51 -4.53 -6.22 -14.47
N TYR A 52 -4.91 -7.30 -13.79
CA TYR A 52 -6.27 -7.50 -13.30
C TYR A 52 -6.63 -6.43 -12.28
N THR A 53 -7.75 -5.74 -12.50
CA THR A 53 -8.39 -4.90 -11.49
C THR A 53 -9.89 -5.22 -11.48
N PRO A 54 -10.47 -5.53 -10.31
CA PRO A 54 -11.93 -5.63 -10.15
C PRO A 54 -12.63 -4.26 -10.22
N ASN A 55 -11.88 -3.17 -10.09
CA ASN A 55 -12.43 -1.82 -10.10
C ASN A 55 -12.56 -1.28 -11.52
N THR A 56 -13.79 -1.20 -12.01
CA THR A 56 -14.10 -0.69 -13.36
C THR A 56 -13.96 0.83 -13.49
N THR A 57 -13.98 1.59 -12.39
CA THR A 57 -13.78 3.06 -12.42
C THR A 57 -12.31 3.47 -12.44
N ASP A 58 -11.41 2.53 -12.14
CA ASP A 58 -9.95 2.69 -12.21
C ASP A 58 -9.42 2.58 -13.66
N LEU A 59 -10.29 2.41 -14.65
CA LEU A 59 -9.92 2.36 -16.06
C LEU A 59 -9.78 3.76 -16.69
N PRO A 60 -8.84 3.95 -17.64
CA PRO A 60 -7.93 2.95 -18.21
C PRO A 60 -6.62 2.75 -17.42
N GLY A 61 -6.38 3.56 -16.38
CA GLY A 61 -5.09 3.64 -15.69
C GLY A 61 -4.72 2.39 -14.89
N ARG A 62 -5.71 1.63 -14.43
CA ARG A 62 -5.54 0.39 -13.64
C ARG A 62 -4.60 0.59 -12.45
N GLY A 63 -4.70 1.75 -11.79
CA GLY A 63 -3.85 2.13 -10.67
C GLY A 63 -3.88 1.08 -9.57
N TYR A 64 -5.06 0.52 -9.27
CA TYR A 64 -5.30 -0.50 -8.26
C TYR A 64 -5.27 -1.95 -8.79
N CYS A 65 -4.59 -2.20 -9.92
CA CYS A 65 -4.43 -3.57 -10.39
C CYS A 65 -3.59 -4.44 -9.46
N PHE A 66 -3.74 -5.75 -9.62
CA PHE A 66 -3.09 -6.79 -8.82
C PHE A 66 -1.60 -6.54 -8.63
N ALA A 67 -0.86 -6.28 -9.72
CA ALA A 67 0.58 -6.09 -9.70
C ALA A 67 1.02 -4.80 -8.98
N ASN A 68 0.16 -3.79 -8.90
CA ASN A 68 0.52 -2.48 -8.33
C ASN A 68 0.30 -2.42 -6.81
N GLN A 69 -0.39 -3.40 -6.20
CA GLN A 69 -0.70 -3.36 -4.76
C GLN A 69 0.54 -3.21 -3.86
N PRO A 70 1.72 -3.82 -4.14
CA PRO A 70 2.96 -3.57 -3.39
C PRO A 70 3.40 -2.11 -3.42
N ASP A 71 3.41 -1.49 -4.60
CA ASP A 71 3.85 -0.11 -4.77
C ASP A 71 2.87 0.88 -4.13
N ILE A 72 1.57 0.61 -4.23
CA ILE A 72 0.54 1.40 -3.53
C ILE A 72 0.68 1.27 -2.02
N GLY A 73 0.94 0.05 -1.51
CA GLY A 73 1.21 -0.18 -0.10
C GLY A 73 2.41 0.63 0.41
N LEU A 74 3.50 0.64 -0.36
CA LEU A 74 4.68 1.47 -0.07
C LEU A 74 4.34 2.97 -0.08
N TRP A 75 3.58 3.42 -1.08
CA TRP A 75 3.15 4.81 -1.18
C TRP A 75 2.29 5.24 0.01
N ASN A 76 1.34 4.40 0.44
CA ASN A 76 0.51 4.65 1.62
C ASN A 76 1.36 4.75 2.91
N ILE A 77 2.36 3.88 3.08
CA ILE A 77 3.32 3.97 4.19
C ILE A 77 4.10 5.29 4.14
N ALA A 78 4.52 5.73 2.95
CA ALA A 78 5.24 6.99 2.80
C ALA A 78 4.36 8.20 3.20
N GLN A 79 3.09 8.21 2.80
CA GLN A 79 2.14 9.25 3.23
C GLN A 79 1.93 9.23 4.74
N PHE A 80 1.71 8.05 5.34
CA PHE A 80 1.59 7.90 6.79
C PHE A 80 2.83 8.43 7.52
N THR A 81 4.02 8.05 7.07
CA THR A 81 5.30 8.55 7.63
C THR A 81 5.38 10.07 7.56
N ARG A 82 5.02 10.66 6.41
CA ARG A 82 5.02 12.11 6.21
C ARG A 82 4.11 12.81 7.22
N THR A 83 2.93 12.26 7.50
CA THR A 83 2.01 12.85 8.50
C THR A 83 2.58 12.81 9.91
N LEU A 84 3.25 11.72 10.32
CA LEU A 84 3.88 11.62 11.64
C LEU A 84 5.01 12.63 11.83
N VAL A 85 5.82 12.85 10.78
CA VAL A 85 6.90 13.84 10.79
C VAL A 85 6.33 15.25 10.98
N VAL A 86 5.29 15.60 10.23
CA VAL A 86 4.64 16.93 10.33
C VAL A 86 3.99 17.14 11.69
N ALA A 87 3.34 16.10 12.23
CA ALA A 87 2.67 16.17 13.54
C ALA A 87 3.64 16.26 14.73
N LYS A 88 4.96 16.15 14.50
CA LYS A 88 5.99 16.01 15.55
C LYS A 88 5.67 14.87 16.54
N CYS A 89 4.89 13.89 16.11
CA CYS A 89 4.63 12.65 16.85
C CYS A 89 5.78 11.65 16.71
N TRP A 90 6.95 12.15 16.34
CA TRP A 90 8.21 11.42 16.26
C TRP A 90 9.18 12.07 17.24
N HIS A 91 9.62 11.31 18.24
CA HIS A 91 10.73 11.71 19.09
C HIS A 91 12.04 11.30 18.41
N GLU A 92 12.99 12.23 18.34
CA GLU A 92 14.34 12.01 17.80
C GLU A 92 15.07 10.95 18.62
N SER A 93 14.90 9.67 18.31
CA SER A 93 15.72 8.61 18.90
C SER A 93 16.09 7.49 17.93
N THR A 94 15.79 7.60 16.63
CA THR A 94 16.27 6.59 15.67
C THR A 94 16.50 7.16 14.28
N ILE A 95 17.76 7.48 14.00
CA ILE A 95 18.30 7.78 12.67
C ILE A 95 18.28 6.48 11.86
N CYS A 96 17.28 6.27 11.00
CA CYS A 96 17.34 5.22 9.97
C CYS A 96 16.60 5.55 8.66
N PHE A 97 15.91 6.70 8.56
CA PHE A 97 15.01 6.98 7.43
C PHE A 97 15.60 7.79 6.27
N ARG A 98 16.89 8.16 6.33
CA ARG A 98 17.52 8.99 5.27
C ARG A 98 17.55 8.31 3.89
N ASN A 99 17.30 7.00 3.81
CA ASN A 99 17.31 6.24 2.56
C ASN A 99 15.92 5.93 1.96
N VAL A 100 14.81 6.12 2.69
CA VAL A 100 13.47 5.76 2.18
C VAL A 100 12.87 6.87 1.29
N ILE A 101 13.25 8.14 1.52
CA ILE A 101 12.66 9.30 0.82
C ILE A 101 13.36 9.58 -0.53
N ARG A 102 14.50 8.94 -0.82
CA ARG A 102 15.31 9.28 -2.03
C ARG A 102 14.89 8.54 -3.31
N ILE A 103 13.84 7.71 -3.28
CA ILE A 103 13.40 6.91 -4.44
C ILE A 103 12.39 7.67 -5.33
N GLY A 104 12.11 8.94 -5.05
CA GLY A 104 11.07 9.72 -5.76
C GLY A 104 11.53 11.04 -6.39
N SER A 105 12.83 11.29 -6.56
CA SER A 105 13.32 12.55 -7.15
C SER A 105 14.51 12.35 -8.09
N HIS A 106 14.38 11.45 -9.06
CA HIS A 106 15.18 11.47 -10.27
C HIS A 106 14.27 11.13 -11.45
N ASP A 107 14.09 12.15 -12.29
CA ASP A 107 13.59 12.20 -13.67
C ASP A 107 12.20 11.62 -14.00
#